data_AF-A0A6N8SCD3-F1
#
_entry.id   AF-A0A6N8SCD3-F1
#
_cell.length_a   1.000
_cell.length_b   1.000
_cell.length_c   1.000
_cell.angle_alpha   90.00
_cell.angle_beta   90.00
_cell.angle_gamma   90.00
#
_symmetry.space_group_name_H-M   'P 1'
#
loop_
_entity.id
_entity.type
_entity.pdbx_description
1 polymer ?
#
loop_
_entity_poly.entity_id
_entity_poly.type
_entity_poly.pdbx_seq_one_letter_code
_entity_poly.pdbx_strand_id
1 'polypeptide(L)'
;MVLDEAVRKDRRKWLAESKDTPPKVREILTNQKGFLTDYARFDVIVDEALFGKSQESFSATWDNSTFGEPEKLGPGPFLIALRDPKSRMAPLRAPSATIFPNREPDLLTVLQAPCANAFLFEVGSEEATEIRRIIKEGAK
;
A
#
# COMPACT_ATOMS: atom_id res chain seq x y z
N MET A 1 -8.21 -3.02 9.39
CA MET A 1 -6.85 -3.38 9.86
C MET A 1 -5.99 -3.50 8.62
N VAL A 2 -5.30 -2.43 8.23
CA VAL A 2 -4.48 -2.38 7.00
C VAL A 2 -3.17 -1.68 7.35
N LEU A 3 -2.54 -2.15 8.42
CA LEU A 3 -1.34 -1.59 9.04
C LEU A 3 -0.66 -2.73 9.80
N ASP A 4 0.61 -3.03 9.52
CA ASP A 4 1.34 -4.12 10.20
C ASP A 4 1.69 -3.72 11.65
N GLU A 5 0.96 -4.29 12.62
CA GLU A 5 1.14 -3.99 14.05
C GLU A 5 2.48 -4.49 14.60
N ALA A 6 2.99 -5.62 14.09
CA ALA A 6 4.24 -6.21 14.54
C ALA A 6 5.42 -5.28 14.19
N VAL A 7 5.44 -4.80 12.96
CA VAL A 7 6.43 -3.83 12.47
C VAL A 7 6.44 -2.55 13.29
N ARG A 8 5.27 -2.04 13.67
CA ARG A 8 5.18 -0.84 14.53
C ARG A 8 5.71 -1.10 15.93
N LYS A 9 5.40 -2.25 16.51
CA LYS A 9 5.88 -2.63 17.83
C LYS A 9 7.41 -2.69 17.85
N ASP A 10 8.00 -3.31 16.83
CA ASP A 10 9.45 -3.43 16.69
C ASP A 10 10.12 -2.07 16.49
N ARG A 11 9.55 -1.20 15.65
CA ARG A 11 10.10 0.15 15.45
C ARG A 11 9.97 1.04 16.69
N ARG A 12 8.85 0.98 17.41
CA ARG A 12 8.68 1.68 18.70
C ARG A 12 9.72 1.22 19.71
N LYS A 13 9.99 -0.08 19.77
CA LYS A 13 11.02 -0.66 20.63
C LYS A 13 12.41 -0.14 20.25
N TRP A 14 12.78 -0.18 18.97
CA TRP A 14 14.06 0.35 18.48
C TRP A 14 14.26 1.83 18.82
N LEU A 15 13.22 2.67 18.62
CA LEU A 15 13.26 4.09 18.97
C LEU A 15 13.37 4.33 20.49
N ALA A 16 12.75 3.48 21.31
CA ALA A 16 12.86 3.53 22.77
C ALA A 16 14.23 3.02 23.28
N GLU A 17 14.92 2.17 22.53
CA GLU A 17 16.21 1.59 22.93
C GLU A 17 17.42 2.32 22.33
N SER A 18 17.20 3.17 21.31
CA SER A 18 18.24 3.99 20.69
C SER A 18 18.83 4.99 21.70
N LYS A 19 20.11 4.77 22.06
CA LYS A 19 20.88 5.65 22.96
C LYS A 19 21.45 6.89 22.27
N ASP A 20 21.51 6.87 20.94
CA ASP A 20 22.13 7.93 20.12
C ASP A 20 21.13 9.00 19.68
N THR A 21 19.84 8.85 19.99
CA THR A 21 18.80 9.81 19.59
C THR A 21 18.62 10.89 20.67
N PRO A 22 18.81 12.19 20.35
CA PRO A 22 18.63 13.27 21.31
C PRO A 22 17.23 13.26 21.95
N PRO A 23 17.07 13.63 23.23
CA PRO A 23 15.79 13.50 23.95
C PRO A 23 14.60 14.16 23.25
N LYS A 24 14.77 15.36 22.67
CA LYS A 24 13.73 16.06 21.90
C LYS A 24 13.35 15.33 20.61
N VAL A 25 14.33 14.72 19.94
CA VAL A 25 14.10 13.95 18.70
C VAL A 25 13.41 12.64 19.05
N ARG A 26 13.79 12.01 20.15
CA ARG A 26 13.16 10.80 20.67
C ARG A 26 11.69 11.05 21.00
N GLU A 27 11.36 12.15 21.69
CA GLU A 27 9.99 12.55 22.00
C GLU A 27 9.12 12.74 20.73
N ILE A 28 9.66 13.44 19.72
CA ILE A 28 8.99 13.63 18.42
C ILE A 28 8.75 12.30 17.70
N LEU A 29 9.74 11.40 17.71
CA LEU A 29 9.65 10.09 17.05
C LEU A 29 8.73 9.11 17.80
N THR A 30 8.68 9.14 19.14
CA THR A 30 7.72 8.35 19.92
C THR A 30 6.28 8.83 19.77
N ASN A 31 6.08 10.13 19.49
CA ASN A 31 4.76 10.73 19.28
C ASN A 31 4.31 10.74 17.81
N GLN A 32 5.12 10.21 16.88
CA GLN A 32 4.73 10.10 15.47
C GLN A 32 3.60 9.09 15.29
N LYS A 33 2.53 9.51 14.60
CA LYS A 33 1.36 8.66 14.29
C LYS A 33 1.62 7.64 13.18
N GLY A 34 2.62 7.86 12.33
CA GLY A 34 3.01 6.93 11.26
C GLY A 34 4.39 7.28 10.70
N PHE A 35 5.03 6.29 10.08
CA PHE A 35 6.32 6.44 9.40
C PHE A 35 6.16 6.28 7.89
N LEU A 36 6.97 6.99 7.10
CA LEU A 36 7.01 6.82 5.63
C LEU A 36 7.40 5.41 5.17
N THR A 37 7.98 4.61 6.05
CA THR A 37 8.33 3.20 5.81
C THR A 37 7.31 2.22 6.40
N ASP A 38 6.19 2.74 6.92
CA ASP A 38 5.07 1.88 7.25
C ASP A 38 4.50 1.30 5.95
N TYR A 39 3.84 0.17 6.09
CA TYR A 39 3.12 -0.49 5.00
C TYR A 39 1.96 -1.26 5.62
N ALA A 40 0.98 -1.55 4.79
CA ALA A 40 -0.05 -2.53 5.10
C ALA A 40 0.30 -3.89 4.52
N ARG A 41 -0.07 -4.94 5.26
CA ARG A 41 -0.15 -6.31 4.75
C ARG A 41 -1.57 -6.82 4.96
N PHE A 42 -2.15 -7.43 3.94
CA PHE A 42 -3.50 -7.98 3.99
C PHE A 42 -3.64 -9.17 3.04
N ASP A 43 -4.58 -10.05 3.37
CA ASP A 43 -4.95 -11.15 2.50
C ASP A 43 -6.10 -10.72 1.58
N VAL A 44 -5.99 -11.10 0.31
CA VAL A 44 -6.98 -10.84 -0.73
C VAL A 44 -7.64 -12.15 -1.08
N ILE A 45 -8.97 -12.16 -1.07
CA ILE A 45 -9.80 -13.22 -1.63
C ILE A 45 -10.37 -12.68 -2.93
N VAL A 46 -10.20 -13.41 -4.03
CA VAL A 46 -10.50 -12.92 -5.38
C VAL A 46 -11.83 -13.48 -5.85
N ASP A 47 -12.80 -12.58 -6.00
CA ASP A 47 -14.09 -12.91 -6.62
C ASP A 47 -13.99 -12.97 -8.15
N GLU A 48 -13.26 -12.02 -8.76
CA GLU A 48 -13.15 -11.88 -10.21
C GLU A 48 -11.81 -11.25 -10.61
N ALA A 49 -11.13 -11.85 -11.58
CA ALA A 49 -9.94 -11.27 -12.21
C ALA A 49 -10.31 -10.56 -13.51
N LEU A 50 -10.22 -9.23 -13.53
CA LEU A 50 -10.53 -8.42 -14.73
C LEU A 50 -9.39 -8.37 -15.74
N PHE A 51 -8.15 -8.48 -15.28
CA PHE A 51 -6.96 -8.42 -16.11
C PHE A 51 -5.84 -9.28 -15.54
N GLY A 52 -5.14 -10.01 -16.41
CA GLY A 52 -4.07 -10.93 -16.01
C GLY A 52 -4.57 -12.25 -15.42
N LYS A 53 -3.69 -12.96 -14.72
CA LYS A 53 -4.01 -14.19 -14.00
C LYS A 53 -3.91 -13.93 -12.51
N SER A 54 -4.84 -14.49 -11.74
CA SER A 54 -4.85 -14.40 -10.29
C SER A 54 -5.08 -15.77 -9.67
N GLN A 55 -4.55 -15.97 -8.47
CA GLN A 55 -4.96 -17.07 -7.59
C GLN A 55 -6.25 -16.70 -6.86
N GLU A 56 -6.97 -17.70 -6.33
CA GLU A 56 -8.20 -17.50 -5.55
C GLU A 56 -7.96 -16.68 -4.28
N SER A 57 -6.78 -16.83 -3.67
CA SER A 57 -6.37 -16.03 -2.51
C SER A 57 -4.86 -15.84 -2.47
N PHE A 58 -4.40 -14.68 -2.02
CA PHE A 58 -2.97 -14.38 -1.82
C PHE A 58 -2.78 -13.22 -0.82
N SER A 59 -1.58 -13.10 -0.25
CA SER A 59 -1.21 -11.92 0.54
C SER A 59 -0.65 -10.81 -0.35
N ALA A 60 -1.00 -9.57 -0.06
CA ALA A 60 -0.50 -8.37 -0.73
C ALA A 60 -0.02 -7.32 0.28
N THR A 61 0.82 -6.42 -0.21
CA THR A 61 1.24 -5.23 0.52
C THR A 61 0.68 -3.95 -0.07
N TRP A 62 0.62 -2.90 0.74
CA TRP A 62 0.40 -1.53 0.28
C TRP A 62 1.40 -0.62 0.99
N ASP A 63 2.29 0.02 0.22
CA ASP A 63 3.31 0.92 0.75
C ASP A 63 2.71 2.26 1.20
N ASN A 64 3.19 2.78 2.33
CA ASN A 64 2.77 4.11 2.78
C ASN A 64 3.26 5.21 1.83
N SER A 65 2.44 6.25 1.68
CA SER A 65 2.69 7.39 0.81
C SER A 65 2.30 8.68 1.52
N THR A 66 2.66 9.84 0.96
CA THR A 66 2.24 11.16 1.47
C THR A 66 0.71 11.34 1.48
N PHE A 67 -0.01 10.51 0.72
CA PHE A 67 -1.48 10.47 0.69
C PHE A 67 -2.08 9.64 1.83
N GLY A 68 -1.23 9.00 2.64
CA GLY A 68 -1.61 8.23 3.82
C GLY A 68 -2.24 6.89 3.48
N GLU A 69 -1.98 5.91 4.34
CA GLU A 69 -2.76 4.69 4.42
C GLU A 69 -4.04 4.98 5.21
N PRO A 70 -5.22 4.52 4.76
CA PRO A 70 -6.43 4.62 5.53
C PRO A 70 -6.31 3.71 6.76
N GLU A 71 -6.62 4.24 7.94
CA GLU A 71 -6.63 3.45 9.18
C GLU A 71 -7.60 2.25 9.08
N LYS A 72 -8.63 2.37 8.25
CA LYS A 72 -9.63 1.33 7.97
C LYS A 72 -10.05 1.39 6.50
N LEU A 73 -10.12 0.22 5.85
CA LEU A 73 -10.92 0.05 4.64
C LEU A 73 -12.39 -0.11 5.05
N GLY A 74 -13.30 0.44 4.24
CA GLY A 74 -14.73 0.21 4.37
C GLY A 74 -15.06 -1.28 4.27
N PRO A 75 -16.20 -1.73 4.81
CA PRO A 75 -16.66 -3.09 4.61
C PRO A 75 -17.10 -3.30 3.15
N GLY A 76 -16.74 -4.44 2.57
CA GLY A 76 -17.23 -4.85 1.24
C GLY A 76 -16.11 -5.18 0.25
N PRO A 77 -16.49 -5.52 -1.00
CA PRO A 77 -15.53 -5.85 -2.04
C PRO A 77 -14.90 -4.59 -2.65
N PHE A 78 -13.65 -4.73 -3.08
CA PHE A 78 -12.86 -3.67 -3.69
C PHE A 78 -12.38 -4.09 -5.08
N LEU A 79 -12.32 -3.12 -5.99
CA LEU A 79 -11.53 -3.23 -7.20
C LEU A 79 -10.09 -2.82 -6.88
N ILE A 80 -9.16 -3.77 -7.01
CA ILE A 80 -7.74 -3.58 -6.70
C ILE A 80 -6.91 -3.84 -7.95
N ALA A 81 -5.94 -2.98 -8.23
CA ALA A 81 -4.86 -3.32 -9.15
C ALA A 81 -3.56 -3.55 -8.37
N LEU A 82 -2.84 -4.60 -8.75
CA LEU A 82 -1.62 -5.03 -8.09
C LEU A 82 -0.45 -5.03 -9.07
N ARG A 83 0.73 -4.74 -8.54
CA ARG A 83 2.00 -4.76 -9.25
C ARG A 83 2.80 -5.98 -8.81
N ASP A 84 3.32 -6.73 -9.77
CA ASP A 84 4.35 -7.72 -9.52
C ASP A 84 5.62 -7.01 -9.03
N PRO A 85 6.20 -7.38 -7.88
CA PRO A 85 7.38 -6.69 -7.35
C PRO A 85 8.59 -6.77 -8.30
N LYS A 86 8.64 -7.77 -9.19
CA LYS A 86 9.68 -7.95 -10.21
C LYS A 86 9.40 -7.12 -11.48
N SER A 87 8.22 -6.51 -11.61
CA SER A 87 7.91 -5.64 -12.74
C SER A 87 8.60 -4.28 -12.59
N ARG A 88 8.81 -3.61 -13.72
CA ARG A 88 9.26 -2.20 -13.70
C ARG A 88 8.29 -1.37 -12.88
N MET A 89 8.85 -0.52 -12.03
CA MET A 89 8.09 0.41 -11.20
C MET A 89 7.44 1.49 -12.08
N ALA A 90 6.30 2.00 -11.65
CA ALA A 90 5.64 3.12 -12.31
C ALA A 90 6.58 4.36 -12.31
N PRO A 91 6.54 5.19 -13.37
CA PRO A 91 7.36 6.39 -13.43
C PRO A 91 7.02 7.35 -12.28
N LEU A 92 8.05 8.04 -11.78
CA LEU A 92 7.87 9.09 -10.79
C LEU A 92 6.99 10.20 -11.37
N ARG A 93 5.92 10.56 -10.64
CA ARG A 93 5.05 11.68 -11.05
C ARG A 93 5.46 13.02 -10.44
N ALA A 94 6.49 13.05 -9.60
CA ALA A 94 7.02 14.26 -8.97
C ALA A 94 8.52 14.14 -8.65
N PRO A 95 9.30 15.23 -8.69
CA PRO A 95 10.74 15.22 -8.42
C PRO A 95 11.11 14.94 -6.95
N SER A 96 10.17 15.10 -6.01
CA SER A 96 10.36 14.77 -4.59
C SER A 96 9.93 13.34 -4.24
N ALA A 97 9.49 12.55 -5.21
CA ALA A 97 9.04 11.18 -4.99
C ALA A 97 10.19 10.31 -4.47
N THR A 98 10.08 9.88 -3.22
CA THR A 98 11.00 8.94 -2.59
C THR A 98 10.36 7.56 -2.58
N ILE A 99 11.10 6.55 -3.02
CA ILE A 99 10.69 5.15 -2.93
C ILE A 99 11.60 4.46 -1.93
N PHE A 100 11.00 3.84 -0.92
CA PHE A 100 11.70 2.99 0.01
C PHE A 100 11.68 1.54 -0.50
N PRO A 101 12.70 0.74 -0.18
CA PRO A 101 12.66 -0.69 -0.48
C PRO A 101 11.47 -1.34 0.24
N ASN A 102 10.70 -2.15 -0.50
CA ASN A 102 9.59 -2.94 0.06
C ASN A 102 10.17 -4.01 1.00
N ARG A 103 9.61 -4.12 2.21
CA ARG A 103 10.03 -5.11 3.21
C ARG A 103 9.68 -6.55 2.83
N GLU A 104 8.66 -6.71 2.00
CA GLU A 104 8.18 -7.99 1.49
C GLU A 104 8.36 -8.00 -0.05
N PRO A 105 9.61 -8.07 -0.54
CA PRO A 105 9.92 -7.86 -1.96
C PRO A 105 9.41 -8.98 -2.89
N ASP A 106 8.87 -10.06 -2.33
CA ASP A 106 8.30 -11.18 -3.10
C ASP A 106 6.77 -11.14 -3.17
N LEU A 107 6.11 -10.22 -2.44
CA LEU A 107 4.65 -10.08 -2.44
C LEU A 107 4.16 -9.08 -3.50
N LEU A 108 2.96 -9.32 -4.01
CA LEU A 108 2.25 -8.36 -4.83
C LEU A 108 1.98 -7.09 -4.02
N THR A 109 2.15 -5.92 -4.65
CA THR A 109 1.93 -4.63 -4.00
C THR A 109 0.82 -3.87 -4.69
N VAL A 110 -0.05 -3.19 -3.94
CA VAL A 110 -1.06 -2.29 -4.50
C VAL A 110 -0.41 -1.32 -5.47
N LEU A 111 -0.96 -1.26 -6.68
CA LEU A 111 -0.45 -0.39 -7.71
C LEU A 111 -0.64 1.06 -7.25
N GLN A 112 0.48 1.73 -7.06
CA GLN A 112 0.50 3.14 -6.70
C GLN A 112 1.69 3.79 -7.40
N ALA A 113 1.43 4.86 -8.14
CA ALA A 113 2.52 5.72 -8.60
C ALA A 113 2.96 6.63 -7.44
N PRO A 114 4.26 6.93 -7.28
CA PRO A 114 4.70 7.87 -6.27
C PRO A 114 4.00 9.22 -6.44
N CYS A 115 3.49 9.76 -5.33
CA CYS A 115 2.67 10.97 -5.28
C CYS A 115 1.30 10.87 -6.00
N ALA A 116 0.74 9.66 -6.16
CA ALA A 116 -0.62 9.44 -6.63
C ALA A 116 -1.42 8.55 -5.65
N ASN A 117 -2.74 8.54 -5.80
CA ASN A 117 -3.62 7.63 -5.07
C ASN A 117 -3.32 6.17 -5.43
N ALA A 118 -3.52 5.29 -4.45
CA ALA A 118 -3.46 3.85 -4.66
C ALA A 118 -4.62 3.38 -5.54
N PHE A 119 -4.40 2.34 -6.32
CA PHE A 119 -5.41 1.76 -7.19
C PHE A 119 -6.29 0.77 -6.42
N LEU A 120 -7.11 1.33 -5.54
CA LEU A 120 -7.99 0.63 -4.62
C LEU A 120 -9.32 1.38 -4.52
N PHE A 121 -10.39 0.81 -5.07
CA PHE A 121 -11.70 1.46 -5.18
C PHE A 121 -12.80 0.55 -4.65
N GLU A 122 -13.77 1.11 -3.93
CA GLU A 122 -14.95 0.35 -3.51
C GLU A 122 -15.77 -0.08 -4.74
N VAL A 123 -16.26 -1.31 -4.74
CA VAL A 123 -17.17 -1.75 -5.80
C VAL A 123 -18.45 -0.90 -5.74
N GLY A 124 -18.74 -0.20 -6.84
CA GLY A 124 -19.87 0.73 -6.95
C GLY A 124 -19.46 2.20 -7.01
N SER A 125 -18.18 2.52 -6.77
CA SER A 125 -17.67 3.87 -7.03
C SER A 125 -17.70 4.19 -8.54
N GLU A 126 -17.69 5.48 -8.87
CA GLU A 126 -17.63 5.94 -10.27
C GLU A 126 -16.34 5.45 -10.94
N GLU A 127 -15.21 5.50 -10.22
CA GLU A 127 -13.91 5.03 -10.71
C GLU A 127 -13.94 3.52 -11.00
N ALA A 128 -14.47 2.71 -10.07
CA ALA A 128 -14.52 1.27 -10.26
C ALA A 128 -15.39 0.86 -11.46
N THR A 129 -16.49 1.59 -11.67
CA THR A 129 -17.40 1.39 -12.80
C THR A 129 -16.73 1.73 -14.12
N GLU A 130 -16.05 2.88 -14.17
CA GLU A 130 -15.37 3.35 -15.37
C GLU A 130 -14.19 2.45 -15.74
N ILE A 131 -13.37 2.02 -14.77
CA ILE A 131 -12.27 1.09 -15.02
C ILE A 131 -12.78 -0.24 -15.58
N ARG A 132 -13.86 -0.79 -15.02
CA ARG A 132 -14.50 -2.01 -15.53
C ARG A 132 -14.96 -1.84 -16.98
N ARG A 133 -15.51 -0.67 -17.32
CA ARG A 133 -15.93 -0.35 -18.68
C ARG A 133 -14.73 -0.31 -19.63
N ILE A 134 -13.67 0.41 -19.28
CA ILE A 134 -12.45 0.54 -20.09
C ILE A 134 -11.80 -0.83 -20.34
N ILE A 135 -11.67 -1.66 -19.31
CA ILE A 135 -11.06 -3.00 -19.46
C ILE A 135 -11.91 -3.89 -20.37
N LYS A 136 -13.24 -3.86 -20.23
CA LYS A 136 -14.14 -4.62 -21.11
C LYS A 136 -14.09 -4.16 -22.56
N GLU A 137 -13.98 -2.86 -22.79
CA GLU A 137 -13.91 -2.28 -24.14
C GLU A 137 -12.54 -2.49 -24.79
N GLY A 138 -11.46 -2.40 -24.01
CA GLY A 138 -10.07 -2.57 -24.47
C GLY A 138 -9.58 -4.01 -24.56
N ALA A 139 -10.35 -4.99 -24.05
CA ALA A 139 -10.08 -6.42 -24.20
C ALA A 139 -10.55 -7.00 -25.57
N LYS A 140 -10.94 -6.14 -26.52
CA LYS A 140 -11.23 -6.51 -27.91
C LYS A 140 -9.97 -6.53 -28.78
#